data_AF-A0AAD9DIL4-F1
#
_entry.id   AF-A0AAD9DIL4-F1
#
_cell.length_a   1.000
_cell.length_b   1.000
_cell.length_c   1.000
_cell.angle_alpha   90.00
_cell.angle_beta   90.00
_cell.angle_gamma   90.00
#
_symmetry.space_group_name_H-M   'P 1'
#
loop_
_entity.id
_entity.type
_entity.pdbx_description
1 polymer ?
#
loop_
_entity_poly.entity_id
_entity_poly.type
_entity_poly.pdbx_seq_one_letter_code
_entity_poly.pdbx_strand_id
1 'polypeptide(L)'
;MDRTSRDRPPSARHTSRLSSRLSSSHSRNGHRAPQDNHSNSSLKSSRENRRQSKRTTRSNSDTSHSRRNSNGSKKTQPAERSGSGGNFARWTITVVMFLAIADLIVLWTSIDATIGDQNGDMPHQTGPEVGLHQLTEKRTTDIQFQLMNDIARKQQEQAKQEHEQAKQQRPKKRRTRSESDIRRIDEERRRRYVPIDKVKNVAKVNKVKNTDTFGVNEHIVKILTAANIKLDEELASQLPTWDDIVSMYGDKPIIHGLETCQTYRDTVVPADRMLGPAGIFNTGTNLLFELMKANCNIKEARTSSTHREPHRNGMRFQPPWGKHNPPSNYRDQHVAKFWGEGINQTAFFPVVMIKDFYHWAGSQCRHSYTTWWDHDEDRCPNLVNAYNHPSRTAVRFGRGTQYYDSILDLWNKYYQEWEEQTFPHLTTRYEDLLFHGEEVTKIACDCVGGAFTTNFAYVEGSAKENGLPIHNGANGLIKALLQYGKSANRLSGFTDRDRLYASKTLDSDLVNRYGYSAPPLPT
;
A
#
# COMPACT_ATOMS: atom_id res chain seq x y z
N MET A 1 -46.14 18.18 -56.92
CA MET A 1 -45.07 18.22 -57.96
C MET A 1 -43.75 18.12 -57.21
N ASP A 2 -43.37 16.95 -56.70
CA ASP A 2 -43.02 15.71 -57.40
C ASP A 2 -41.63 15.80 -58.07
N ARG A 3 -40.58 15.39 -57.36
CA ARG A 3 -39.67 14.31 -57.81
C ARG A 3 -38.57 14.01 -56.80
N THR A 4 -38.54 12.73 -56.47
CA THR A 4 -37.54 11.96 -55.76
C THR A 4 -36.28 11.76 -56.61
N SER A 5 -35.11 11.66 -55.99
CA SER A 5 -34.04 10.79 -56.50
C SER A 5 -33.30 10.16 -55.33
N ARG A 6 -33.32 8.83 -55.34
CA ARG A 6 -32.49 7.91 -54.57
C ARG A 6 -31.24 7.67 -55.39
N ASP A 7 -30.08 7.50 -54.77
CA ASP A 7 -29.07 6.59 -55.30
C ASP A 7 -28.22 5.93 -54.21
N ARG A 8 -27.91 4.67 -54.49
CA ARG A 8 -27.29 3.63 -53.64
C ARG A 8 -25.75 3.71 -53.68
N PRO A 9 -25.05 3.04 -52.73
CA PRO A 9 -23.59 3.08 -52.62
C PRO A 9 -22.90 2.02 -53.51
N PRO A 10 -21.61 2.18 -53.86
CA PRO A 10 -20.86 1.14 -54.52
C PRO A 10 -20.23 0.16 -53.51
N SER A 11 -20.57 -1.11 -53.72
CA SER A 11 -19.83 -2.29 -53.30
C SER A 11 -18.60 -2.46 -54.20
N ALA A 12 -17.42 -2.70 -53.62
CA ALA A 12 -16.31 -3.31 -54.34
C ALA A 12 -15.52 -4.24 -53.42
N ARG A 13 -15.66 -5.54 -53.70
CA ARG A 13 -14.74 -6.61 -53.30
C ARG A 13 -13.39 -6.38 -53.99
N HIS A 14 -12.29 -6.58 -53.28
CA HIS A 14 -11.05 -7.05 -53.91
C HIS A 14 -10.43 -8.17 -53.08
N THR A 15 -10.41 -9.35 -53.69
CA THR A 15 -9.64 -10.52 -53.30
C THR A 15 -8.23 -10.45 -53.91
N SER A 16 -7.28 -11.00 -53.14
CA SER A 16 -6.16 -11.86 -53.57
C SER A 16 -4.73 -11.31 -53.49
N ARG A 17 -3.95 -12.07 -52.69
CA ARG A 17 -2.65 -12.69 -52.98
C ARG A 17 -1.34 -11.90 -52.79
N LEU A 18 -0.56 -12.48 -51.86
CA LEU A 18 0.85 -12.91 -51.97
C LEU A 18 1.89 -11.84 -52.34
N SER A 19 2.68 -11.45 -51.35
CA SER A 19 4.14 -11.40 -51.51
C SER A 19 4.85 -11.55 -50.17
N SER A 20 5.42 -12.73 -49.98
CA SER A 20 6.52 -13.03 -49.06
C SER A 20 7.73 -12.16 -49.38
N ARG A 21 8.29 -11.45 -48.39
CA ARG A 21 9.71 -11.07 -48.39
C ARG A 21 10.32 -11.31 -47.00
N LEU A 22 11.15 -12.35 -46.99
CA LEU A 22 12.21 -12.62 -46.05
C LEU A 22 13.21 -11.45 -46.05
N SER A 23 13.58 -10.99 -44.86
CA SER A 23 14.86 -10.29 -44.64
C SER A 23 15.51 -10.88 -43.39
N SER A 24 16.33 -11.89 -43.65
CA SER A 24 17.31 -12.46 -42.75
C SER A 24 18.53 -11.54 -42.66
N SER A 25 18.86 -11.03 -41.48
CA SER A 25 20.21 -10.53 -41.19
C SER A 25 20.92 -11.53 -40.29
N HIS A 26 21.81 -12.29 -40.92
CA HIS A 26 22.87 -13.07 -40.28
C HIS A 26 23.75 -12.16 -39.40
N SER A 27 24.03 -12.60 -38.17
CA SER A 27 25.31 -12.35 -37.52
C SER A 27 25.81 -13.65 -36.93
N ARG A 28 26.88 -14.17 -37.54
CA ARG A 28 27.71 -15.28 -37.07
C ARG A 28 28.84 -14.68 -36.23
N ASN A 29 29.07 -15.27 -35.07
CA ASN A 29 30.36 -15.51 -34.40
C ASN A 29 29.98 -16.26 -33.10
N GLY A 30 30.49 -17.43 -32.73
CA GLY A 30 31.74 -18.10 -33.07
C GLY A 30 32.37 -18.60 -31.75
N HIS A 31 32.27 -19.90 -31.51
CA HIS A 31 33.09 -20.76 -30.64
C HIS A 31 33.45 -20.34 -29.18
N ARG A 32 33.02 -21.16 -28.21
CA ARG A 32 33.89 -22.14 -27.50
C ARG A 32 33.12 -22.91 -26.41
N ALA A 33 33.14 -24.23 -26.52
CA ALA A 33 32.97 -25.16 -25.41
C ALA A 33 34.37 -25.51 -24.83
N PRO A 34 34.43 -25.93 -23.57
CA PRO A 34 35.14 -27.17 -23.25
C PRO A 34 34.29 -28.06 -22.32
N GLN A 35 34.02 -29.29 -22.73
CA GLN A 35 34.76 -30.50 -22.33
C GLN A 35 34.49 -30.95 -20.89
N ASP A 36 33.79 -32.08 -20.85
CA ASP A 36 33.69 -33.02 -19.75
C ASP A 36 35.09 -33.43 -19.25
N ASN A 37 35.20 -33.60 -17.93
CA ASN A 37 36.20 -34.49 -17.36
C ASN A 37 35.57 -35.32 -16.23
N HIS A 38 35.37 -36.59 -16.56
CA HIS A 38 35.29 -37.68 -15.61
C HIS A 38 36.66 -37.91 -14.96
N SER A 39 36.69 -38.07 -13.64
CA SER A 39 37.64 -39.00 -13.02
C SER A 39 37.10 -39.51 -11.68
N ASN A 40 36.85 -40.81 -11.66
CA ASN A 40 36.64 -41.68 -10.51
C ASN A 40 37.80 -41.58 -9.50
N SER A 41 37.53 -41.79 -8.20
CA SER A 41 38.02 -42.98 -7.49
C SER A 41 37.68 -43.00 -5.98
N SER A 42 37.31 -44.20 -5.55
CA SER A 42 37.68 -44.86 -4.28
C SER A 42 37.03 -44.39 -2.97
N LEU A 43 36.00 -45.11 -2.47
CA LEU A 43 36.11 -46.26 -1.54
C LEU A 43 36.69 -45.95 -0.14
N LYS A 44 35.81 -46.01 0.88
CA LYS A 44 35.93 -46.74 2.16
C LYS A 44 34.62 -46.49 2.96
N SER A 45 33.67 -47.42 2.97
CA SER A 45 33.57 -48.60 3.85
C SER A 45 33.46 -48.29 5.35
N SER A 46 32.35 -48.78 5.93
CA SER A 46 32.16 -49.25 7.31
C SER A 46 31.87 -48.23 8.41
N ARG A 47 30.63 -48.19 8.90
CA ARG A 47 30.26 -48.96 10.11
C ARG A 47 28.77 -48.86 10.44
N GLU A 48 28.19 -50.04 10.40
CA GLU A 48 26.96 -50.51 11.03
C GLU A 48 27.05 -50.34 12.55
N ASN A 49 25.98 -49.85 13.20
CA ASN A 49 25.69 -50.25 14.58
C ASN A 49 24.20 -50.15 14.92
N ARG A 50 23.64 -51.35 14.87
CA ARG A 50 22.39 -51.86 15.43
C ARG A 50 22.31 -51.58 16.95
N ARG A 51 21.17 -51.10 17.45
CA ARG A 51 20.70 -51.41 18.81
C ARG A 51 19.17 -51.34 18.89
N GLN A 52 18.58 -52.53 18.88
CA GLN A 52 17.26 -52.83 19.43
C GLN A 52 17.31 -52.85 20.98
N SER A 53 16.12 -52.86 21.60
CA SER A 53 15.76 -53.14 23.01
C SER A 53 15.13 -51.89 23.67
N LYS A 54 13.97 -51.91 24.33
CA LYS A 54 13.10 -52.99 24.80
C LYS A 54 11.69 -52.41 25.07
N ARG A 55 10.73 -53.31 24.93
CA ARG A 55 9.31 -53.25 25.27
C ARG A 55 9.15 -53.29 26.81
N THR A 56 8.31 -52.44 27.38
CA THR A 56 7.66 -52.70 28.68
C THR A 56 6.22 -52.20 28.65
N THR A 57 5.32 -53.16 28.67
CA THR A 57 3.91 -53.09 29.04
C THR A 57 3.76 -52.66 30.50
N ARG A 58 2.79 -51.80 30.81
CA ARG A 58 2.08 -51.87 32.10
C ARG A 58 0.64 -51.37 31.97
N SER A 59 -0.23 -52.21 32.50
CA SER A 59 -1.69 -52.19 32.55
C SER A 59 -2.21 -51.60 33.88
N ASN A 60 -3.48 -51.17 33.83
CA ASN A 60 -4.44 -50.97 34.93
C ASN A 60 -4.11 -49.80 35.90
N SER A 61 -5.07 -49.04 36.42
CA SER A 61 -6.37 -49.44 36.93
C SER A 61 -7.34 -48.26 37.05
N ASP A 62 -8.63 -48.58 36.94
CA ASP A 62 -9.77 -47.81 37.44
C ASP A 62 -9.60 -47.37 38.91
N THR A 63 -10.15 -46.20 39.25
CA THR A 63 -10.91 -46.05 40.50
C THR A 63 -11.79 -44.80 40.45
N SER A 64 -13.09 -45.05 40.49
CA SER A 64 -14.15 -44.12 40.86
C SER A 64 -14.00 -43.63 42.30
N HIS A 65 -14.29 -42.36 42.58
CA HIS A 65 -15.02 -41.98 43.79
C HIS A 65 -15.77 -40.65 43.66
N SER A 66 -17.07 -40.77 43.89
CA SER A 66 -18.04 -39.73 44.23
C SER A 66 -17.85 -39.26 45.68
N ARG A 67 -17.97 -37.95 45.96
CA ARG A 67 -18.97 -37.37 46.89
C ARG A 67 -18.66 -35.93 47.37
N ARG A 68 -19.76 -35.19 47.46
CA ARG A 68 -20.21 -34.25 48.53
C ARG A 68 -19.79 -32.77 48.54
N ASN A 69 -20.85 -31.97 48.33
CA ASN A 69 -21.21 -30.71 48.99
C ASN A 69 -20.66 -30.51 50.42
N SER A 70 -20.26 -29.27 50.71
CA SER A 70 -20.59 -28.59 51.97
C SER A 70 -20.52 -27.06 51.82
N ASN A 71 -21.62 -26.41 52.21
CA ASN A 71 -21.76 -24.97 52.46
C ASN A 71 -20.96 -24.52 53.70
N GLY A 72 -20.62 -23.22 53.75
CA GLY A 72 -20.26 -22.49 54.98
C GLY A 72 -19.13 -21.47 54.72
N SER A 73 -19.36 -20.16 54.60
CA SER A 73 -19.75 -19.15 55.61
C SER A 73 -18.55 -18.37 56.19
N LYS A 74 -18.72 -17.03 56.17
CA LYS A 74 -18.08 -15.95 56.98
C LYS A 74 -16.74 -15.32 56.55
N LYS A 75 -16.91 -14.05 56.11
CA LYS A 75 -16.28 -12.79 56.58
C LYS A 75 -14.82 -12.80 57.04
N THR A 76 -14.02 -11.98 56.35
CA THR A 76 -12.97 -11.14 56.97
C THR A 76 -12.73 -9.90 56.09
N GLN A 77 -12.87 -8.71 56.69
CA GLN A 77 -12.44 -7.43 56.12
C GLN A 77 -10.90 -7.35 56.12
N PRO A 78 -10.26 -6.73 55.12
CA PRO A 78 -8.89 -6.28 55.25
C PRO A 78 -8.84 -4.80 55.68
N ALA A 79 -8.01 -4.57 56.67
CA ALA A 79 -7.67 -3.27 57.25
C ALA A 79 -7.00 -2.33 56.24
N GLU A 80 -7.38 -1.06 56.30
CA GLU A 80 -6.70 0.06 55.67
C GLU A 80 -5.28 0.22 56.24
N ARG A 81 -4.27 0.19 55.37
CA ARG A 81 -2.93 0.73 55.64
C ARG A 81 -2.69 1.91 54.72
N SER A 82 -2.70 3.09 55.32
CA SER A 82 -2.34 4.38 54.72
C SER A 82 -0.84 4.41 54.41
N GLY A 83 -0.48 4.34 53.13
CA GLY A 83 0.86 4.55 52.62
C GLY A 83 1.03 5.99 52.12
N SER A 84 1.44 6.89 53.01
CA SER A 84 1.91 8.25 52.67
C SER A 84 3.25 8.16 51.95
N GLY A 85 3.22 8.14 50.62
CA GLY A 85 4.43 8.15 49.78
C GLY A 85 4.22 8.58 48.32
N GLY A 86 2.98 8.70 47.85
CA GLY A 86 2.67 9.00 46.45
C GLY A 86 2.69 10.48 46.05
N ASN A 87 2.74 11.40 47.03
CA ASN A 87 2.60 12.83 46.73
C ASN A 87 3.91 13.50 46.32
N PHE A 88 5.07 13.01 46.79
CA PHE A 88 6.36 13.63 46.45
C PHE A 88 6.73 13.41 44.97
N ALA A 89 6.58 12.18 44.47
CA ALA A 89 6.89 11.86 43.07
C ALA A 89 6.00 12.60 42.06
N ARG A 90 4.72 12.83 42.40
CA ARG A 90 3.81 13.64 41.58
C ARG A 90 4.18 15.12 41.56
N TRP A 91 4.71 15.63 42.67
CA TRP A 91 5.18 17.01 42.74
C TRP A 91 6.46 17.21 41.94
N THR A 92 7.42 16.28 42.03
CA THR A 92 8.68 16.35 41.28
C THR A 92 8.46 16.31 39.77
N ILE A 93 7.57 15.45 39.27
CA ILE A 93 7.25 15.35 37.84
C ILE A 93 6.60 16.65 37.32
N THR A 94 5.71 17.24 38.11
CA THR A 94 5.05 18.51 37.75
C THR A 94 6.07 19.65 37.65
N VAL A 95 6.99 19.77 38.61
CA VAL A 95 8.04 20.82 38.59
C VAL A 95 8.98 20.67 37.39
N VAL A 96 9.41 19.44 37.07
CA VAL A 96 10.28 19.19 35.91
C VAL A 96 9.59 19.54 34.59
N MET A 97 8.29 19.23 34.45
CA MET A 97 7.52 19.63 33.27
C MET A 97 7.37 21.15 33.15
N PHE A 98 7.13 21.86 34.25
CA PHE A 98 7.04 23.33 34.22
C PHE A 98 8.36 23.99 33.83
N LEU A 99 9.49 23.48 34.31
CA LEU A 99 10.81 24.00 33.94
C LEU A 99 11.11 23.75 32.44
N ALA A 100 10.80 22.56 31.93
CA ALA A 100 10.96 22.25 30.51
C ALA A 100 10.08 23.13 29.60
N ILE A 101 8.85 23.45 30.03
CA ILE A 101 7.96 24.36 29.29
C ILE A 101 8.49 25.79 29.33
N ALA A 102 8.99 26.25 30.47
CA ALA A 102 9.57 27.59 30.60
C ALA A 102 10.81 27.76 29.70
N ASP A 103 11.70 26.76 29.65
CA ASP A 103 12.87 26.78 28.76
C ASP A 103 12.45 26.80 27.28
N LEU A 104 11.38 26.08 26.91
CA LEU A 104 10.85 26.08 25.55
C LEU A 104 10.25 27.43 25.15
N ILE A 105 9.62 28.13 26.09
CA ILE A 105 9.09 29.49 25.89
C ILE A 105 10.24 30.48 25.71
N VAL A 106 11.30 30.39 26.51
CA VAL A 106 12.50 31.25 26.36
C VAL A 106 13.22 30.97 25.03
N LEU A 107 13.26 29.71 24.59
CA LEU A 107 13.81 29.35 23.30
C LEU A 107 12.96 29.90 22.14
N TRP A 108 11.64 29.91 22.28
CA TRP A 108 10.74 30.46 21.26
C TRP A 108 10.85 32.00 21.18
N THR A 109 10.86 32.69 22.32
CA THR A 109 10.96 34.17 22.34
C THR A 109 12.31 34.68 21.87
N SER A 110 13.39 33.90 22.02
CA SER A 110 14.71 34.23 21.45
C SER A 110 14.77 34.04 19.93
N ILE A 111 13.97 33.13 19.36
CA ILE A 111 13.85 32.97 17.91
C ILE A 111 13.04 34.12 17.29
N ASP A 112 11.93 34.54 17.91
CA ASP A 112 11.14 35.68 17.43
C ASP A 112 11.90 37.01 17.49
N ALA A 113 12.77 37.20 18.49
CA ALA A 113 13.61 38.39 18.61
C ALA A 113 14.70 38.49 17.51
N THR A 114 14.97 37.41 16.76
CA THR A 114 15.99 37.38 15.71
C THR A 114 15.39 37.53 14.30
N ILE A 115 14.06 37.51 14.16
CA ILE A 115 13.35 37.58 12.87
C ILE A 115 12.59 38.92 12.70
N GLY A 116 12.68 39.82 13.68
CA GLY A 116 12.08 41.16 13.61
C GLY A 116 12.88 42.15 12.75
N ASP A 117 12.21 42.64 11.71
CA ASP A 117 12.42 43.92 11.02
C ASP A 117 13.25 43.94 9.71
N GLN A 118 12.64 43.43 8.61
CA GLN A 118 12.98 43.82 7.23
C GLN A 118 11.73 44.11 6.38
N ASN A 119 10.76 44.85 6.92
CA ASN A 119 9.73 45.50 6.11
C ASN A 119 10.06 46.99 5.96
N GLY A 120 11.08 47.27 5.14
CA GLY A 120 11.39 48.62 4.67
C GLY A 120 11.38 48.63 3.15
N ASP A 121 10.37 49.25 2.57
CA ASP A 121 10.25 49.53 1.14
C ASP A 121 11.56 50.12 0.57
N MET A 122 12.19 49.41 -0.36
CA MET A 122 13.34 49.93 -1.12
C MET A 122 13.09 49.75 -2.63
N PRO A 123 13.24 50.83 -3.44
CA PRO A 123 12.96 50.80 -4.86
C PRO A 123 14.03 50.04 -5.64
N HIS A 124 13.59 49.35 -6.69
CA HIS A 124 14.41 48.59 -7.64
C HIS A 124 15.71 49.31 -8.05
N GLN A 125 16.85 48.83 -7.57
CA GLN A 125 18.16 49.11 -8.16
C GLN A 125 18.64 47.90 -8.97
N THR A 126 18.54 48.01 -10.29
CA THR A 126 19.23 47.12 -11.24
C THR A 126 20.69 47.58 -11.38
N GLY A 127 21.56 47.06 -10.52
CA GLY A 127 23.02 47.25 -10.60
C GLY A 127 23.76 45.91 -10.66
N PRO A 128 25.04 45.90 -11.10
CA PRO A 128 25.85 44.68 -11.27
C PRO A 128 26.16 43.91 -9.96
N GLU A 129 25.68 44.37 -8.81
CA GLU A 129 25.90 43.74 -7.50
C GLU A 129 24.89 42.61 -7.16
N VAL A 130 23.80 42.49 -7.92
CA VAL A 130 22.79 41.41 -7.74
C VAL A 130 23.40 40.02 -7.97
N GLY A 131 24.44 39.90 -8.79
CA GLY A 131 25.15 38.65 -9.03
C GLY A 131 25.99 38.16 -7.83
N LEU A 132 26.43 39.07 -6.94
CA LEU A 132 27.26 38.71 -5.79
C LEU A 132 26.40 38.17 -4.63
N HIS A 133 25.21 38.74 -4.43
CA HIS A 133 24.23 38.27 -3.44
C HIS A 133 23.69 36.87 -3.77
N GLN A 134 23.38 36.59 -5.05
CA GLN A 134 22.96 35.25 -5.48
C GLN A 134 24.06 34.19 -5.30
N LEU A 135 25.33 34.57 -5.46
CA LEU A 135 26.46 33.66 -5.24
C LEU A 135 26.70 33.36 -3.75
N THR A 136 26.48 34.34 -2.87
CA THR A 136 26.61 34.16 -1.42
C THR A 136 25.43 33.36 -0.85
N GLU A 137 24.21 33.58 -1.33
CA GLU A 137 23.02 32.82 -0.93
C GLU A 137 23.12 31.34 -1.36
N LYS A 138 23.59 31.07 -2.59
CA LYS A 138 23.83 29.71 -3.08
C LYS A 138 24.93 28.98 -2.29
N ARG A 139 26.02 29.67 -1.95
CA ARG A 139 27.07 29.09 -1.08
C ARG A 139 26.58 28.82 0.33
N THR A 140 25.73 29.68 0.87
CA THR A 140 25.22 29.55 2.24
C THR A 140 24.26 28.36 2.35
N THR A 141 23.40 28.17 1.35
CA THR A 141 22.48 27.01 1.27
C THR A 141 23.22 25.70 1.04
N ASP A 142 24.27 25.67 0.20
CA ASP A 142 25.11 24.48 0.00
C ASP A 142 25.86 24.08 1.29
N ILE A 143 26.37 25.05 2.06
CA ILE A 143 27.05 24.80 3.35
C ILE A 143 26.06 24.30 4.40
N GLN A 144 24.87 24.89 4.50
CA GLN A 144 23.81 24.41 5.40
C GLN A 144 23.38 22.98 5.05
N PHE A 145 23.25 22.67 3.76
CA PHE A 145 22.88 21.33 3.31
C PHE A 145 23.97 20.29 3.62
N GLN A 146 25.24 20.63 3.39
CA GLN A 146 26.36 19.76 3.77
C GLN A 146 26.41 19.52 5.29
N LEU A 147 26.22 20.58 6.10
CA LEU A 147 26.20 20.46 7.55
C LEU A 147 25.06 19.56 8.05
N MET A 148 23.86 19.71 7.48
CA MET A 148 22.71 18.86 7.84
C MET A 148 22.93 17.39 7.47
N ASN A 149 23.56 17.12 6.31
CA ASN A 149 23.92 15.76 5.92
C ASN A 149 24.98 15.14 6.85
N ASP A 150 25.98 15.91 7.28
CA ASP A 150 26.99 15.45 8.23
C ASP A 150 26.40 15.19 9.63
N ILE A 151 25.48 16.03 10.10
CA ILE A 151 24.74 15.80 11.36
C ILE A 151 23.91 14.50 11.25
N ALA A 152 23.19 14.32 10.15
CA ALA A 152 22.40 13.11 9.93
C ALA A 152 23.27 11.85 9.88
N ARG A 153 24.45 11.90 9.22
CA ARG A 153 25.41 10.79 9.19
C ARG A 153 25.92 10.46 10.59
N LYS A 154 26.29 11.46 11.39
CA LYS A 154 26.75 11.27 12.78
C LYS A 154 25.66 10.67 13.67
N GLN A 155 24.41 11.12 13.56
CA GLN A 155 23.29 10.53 14.29
C GLN A 155 23.06 9.07 13.89
N GLN A 156 23.21 8.73 12.61
CA GLN A 156 23.08 7.36 12.13
C GLN A 156 24.21 6.46 12.64
N GLU A 157 25.45 6.96 12.69
CA GLU A 157 26.60 6.26 13.26
C GLU A 157 26.43 6.03 14.77
N GLN A 158 25.99 7.05 15.51
CA GLN A 158 25.71 6.93 16.94
C GLN A 158 24.61 5.89 17.21
N ALA A 159 23.51 5.93 16.45
CA ALA A 159 22.45 4.93 16.57
C ALA A 159 22.92 3.50 16.26
N LYS A 160 23.84 3.33 15.29
CA LYS A 160 24.48 2.04 15.00
C LYS A 160 25.34 1.57 16.17
N GLN A 161 26.17 2.46 16.73
CA GLN A 161 27.00 2.13 17.89
C GLN A 161 26.17 1.77 19.12
N GLU A 162 25.11 2.52 19.43
CA GLU A 162 24.18 2.21 20.52
C GLU A 162 23.49 0.86 20.30
N HIS A 163 23.10 0.54 19.06
CA HIS A 163 22.52 -0.75 18.73
C HIS A 163 23.50 -1.92 18.89
N GLU A 164 24.77 -1.74 18.50
CA GLU A 164 25.82 -2.73 18.70
C GLU A 164 26.17 -2.92 20.17
N GLN A 165 26.29 -1.84 20.95
CA GLN A 165 26.47 -1.90 22.39
C GLN A 165 25.30 -2.61 23.08
N ALA A 166 24.05 -2.32 22.67
CA ALA A 166 22.87 -3.02 23.17
C ALA A 166 22.85 -4.51 22.81
N LYS A 167 23.40 -4.89 21.66
CA LYS A 167 23.58 -6.30 21.27
C LYS A 167 24.64 -7.00 22.13
N GLN A 168 25.74 -6.32 22.46
CA GLN A 168 26.82 -6.87 23.29
C GLN A 168 26.40 -6.97 24.77
N GLN A 169 25.62 -6.01 25.27
CA GLN A 169 25.12 -6.01 26.64
C GLN A 169 23.92 -6.94 26.87
N ARG A 170 23.33 -7.53 25.83
CA ARG A 170 22.29 -8.55 26.00
C ARG A 170 22.92 -9.82 26.57
N PRO A 171 22.67 -10.18 27.84
CA PRO A 171 23.21 -11.40 28.41
C PRO A 171 22.72 -12.59 27.58
N LYS A 172 23.62 -13.55 27.30
CA LYS A 172 23.33 -14.83 26.61
C LYS A 172 22.41 -15.77 27.43
N LYS A 173 21.44 -15.23 28.18
CA LYS A 173 20.28 -16.00 28.64
C LYS A 173 19.36 -16.21 27.45
N ARG A 174 19.69 -17.21 26.65
CA ARG A 174 18.76 -17.88 25.73
C ARG A 174 17.70 -18.59 26.60
N ARG A 175 16.86 -17.81 27.27
CA ARG A 175 15.61 -18.31 27.85
C ARG A 175 14.81 -18.76 26.65
N THR A 176 14.66 -20.07 26.51
CA THR A 176 13.52 -20.65 25.81
C THR A 176 12.29 -19.91 26.32
N ARG A 177 11.73 -18.99 25.50
CA ARG A 177 10.44 -18.38 25.79
C ARG A 177 9.51 -19.56 26.04
N SER A 178 8.94 -19.64 27.25
CA SER A 178 8.04 -20.73 27.55
C SER A 178 6.89 -20.68 26.55
N GLU A 179 6.38 -21.84 26.20
CA GLU A 179 5.25 -21.97 25.27
C GLU A 179 4.05 -21.08 25.67
N SER A 180 3.92 -20.78 26.97
CA SER A 180 2.94 -19.85 27.53
C SER A 180 3.10 -18.40 27.04
N ASP A 181 4.32 -17.90 26.88
CA ASP A 181 4.57 -16.53 26.39
C ASP A 181 4.22 -16.40 24.91
N ILE A 182 4.52 -17.45 24.14
CA ILE A 182 4.16 -17.53 22.72
C ILE A 182 2.63 -17.56 22.59
N ARG A 183 1.93 -18.38 23.39
CA ARG A 183 0.46 -18.43 23.42
C ARG A 183 -0.16 -17.08 23.82
N ARG A 184 0.40 -16.38 24.82
CA ARG A 184 -0.12 -15.07 25.26
C ARG A 184 0.02 -14.00 24.17
N ILE A 185 1.15 -13.98 23.46
CA ILE A 185 1.36 -13.05 22.34
C ILE A 185 0.42 -13.36 21.17
N ASP A 186 0.20 -14.65 20.87
CA ASP A 186 -0.72 -15.06 19.81
C ASP A 186 -2.18 -14.70 20.17
N GLU A 187 -2.57 -14.89 21.43
CA GLU A 187 -3.90 -14.52 21.92
C GLU A 187 -4.11 -13.00 21.94
N GLU A 188 -3.13 -12.19 22.33
CA GLU A 188 -3.18 -10.73 22.21
C GLU A 188 -3.28 -10.25 20.75
N ARG A 189 -2.63 -10.95 19.81
CA ARG A 189 -2.76 -10.66 18.37
C ARG A 189 -4.16 -10.99 17.88
N ARG A 190 -4.71 -12.14 18.25
CA ARG A 190 -6.10 -12.52 17.94
C ARG A 190 -7.12 -11.57 18.56
N ARG A 191 -6.90 -11.09 19.80
CA ARG A 191 -7.78 -10.10 20.44
C ARG A 191 -7.74 -8.73 19.76
N ARG A 192 -6.58 -8.31 19.24
CA ARG A 192 -6.44 -7.06 18.47
C ARG A 192 -7.07 -7.15 17.08
N TYR A 193 -7.25 -8.35 16.55
CA TYR A 193 -7.90 -8.59 15.27
C TYR A 193 -9.27 -9.20 15.52
N VAL A 194 -10.26 -8.35 15.79
CA VAL A 194 -11.65 -8.79 15.85
C VAL A 194 -11.95 -9.45 14.50
N PRO A 195 -12.32 -10.75 14.45
CA PRO A 195 -12.78 -11.37 13.22
C PRO A 195 -13.85 -10.46 12.62
N ILE A 196 -13.72 -10.09 11.35
CA ILE A 196 -14.75 -9.34 10.65
C ILE A 196 -15.90 -10.32 10.35
N ASP A 197 -16.50 -10.89 11.38
CA ASP A 197 -17.82 -11.51 11.36
C ASP A 197 -18.92 -10.44 11.22
N LYS A 198 -18.53 -9.18 10.99
CA LYS A 198 -19.37 -8.03 10.65
C LYS A 198 -19.55 -7.79 9.15
N VAL A 199 -19.03 -8.64 8.26
CA VAL A 199 -19.68 -8.77 6.93
C VAL A 199 -20.97 -9.57 7.12
N LYS A 200 -21.88 -9.05 7.95
CA LYS A 200 -23.18 -9.67 8.20
C LYS A 200 -24.07 -9.31 7.03
N ASN A 201 -24.58 -10.35 6.40
CA ASN A 201 -25.62 -10.33 5.37
C ASN A 201 -25.12 -9.98 3.97
N VAL A 202 -24.38 -10.92 3.35
CA VAL A 202 -24.52 -11.10 1.90
C VAL A 202 -25.91 -11.69 1.68
N ALA A 203 -26.93 -10.83 1.72
CA ALA A 203 -28.26 -11.21 1.27
C ALA A 203 -28.10 -11.65 -0.19
N LYS A 204 -28.65 -12.82 -0.55
CA LYS A 204 -28.78 -13.19 -1.97
C LYS A 204 -29.48 -12.02 -2.65
N VAL A 205 -28.79 -11.38 -3.60
CA VAL A 205 -29.37 -10.32 -4.44
C VAL A 205 -30.48 -10.99 -5.24
N ASN A 206 -31.69 -11.01 -4.68
CA ASN A 206 -32.88 -11.36 -5.42
C ASN A 206 -32.98 -10.35 -6.55
N LYS A 207 -33.19 -10.81 -7.80
CA LYS A 207 -33.38 -9.94 -8.97
C LYS A 207 -34.28 -8.78 -8.56
N VAL A 208 -33.70 -7.58 -8.51
CA VAL A 208 -34.40 -6.37 -8.09
C VAL A 208 -35.49 -6.12 -9.12
N LYS A 209 -36.75 -6.42 -8.76
CA LYS A 209 -37.90 -6.19 -9.63
C LYS A 209 -38.26 -4.70 -9.52
N ASN A 210 -38.04 -3.95 -10.60
CA ASN A 210 -38.48 -2.55 -10.79
C ASN A 210 -38.28 -1.63 -9.57
N THR A 211 -37.05 -1.48 -9.09
CA THR A 211 -36.73 -0.28 -8.30
C THR A 211 -36.57 0.89 -9.26
N ASP A 212 -37.17 2.02 -8.91
CA ASP A 212 -36.89 3.28 -9.57
C ASP A 212 -35.38 3.55 -9.53
N THR A 213 -34.75 3.68 -10.69
CA THR A 213 -33.32 3.96 -10.79
C THR A 213 -33.05 5.46 -10.79
N PHE A 214 -34.09 6.31 -10.85
CA PHE A 214 -33.97 7.76 -10.90
C PHE A 214 -33.02 8.25 -12.02
N GLY A 215 -32.92 7.49 -13.12
CA GLY A 215 -32.01 7.78 -14.23
C GLY A 215 -30.53 7.43 -14.00
N VAL A 216 -30.17 6.84 -12.85
CA VAL A 216 -28.80 6.37 -12.59
C VAL A 216 -28.48 5.19 -13.50
N ASN A 217 -27.27 5.20 -14.05
CA ASN A 217 -26.78 4.13 -14.92
C ASN A 217 -26.81 2.76 -14.21
N GLU A 218 -27.23 1.71 -14.94
CA GLU A 218 -27.38 0.34 -14.43
C GLU A 218 -26.12 -0.20 -13.75
N HIS A 219 -24.93 0.19 -14.22
CA HIS A 219 -23.66 -0.25 -13.64
C HIS A 219 -23.44 0.29 -12.23
N ILE A 220 -23.73 1.58 -12.02
CA ILE A 220 -23.66 2.20 -10.68
C ILE A 220 -24.75 1.60 -9.79
N VAL A 221 -25.98 1.40 -10.31
CA VAL A 221 -27.06 0.73 -9.57
C VAL A 221 -26.64 -0.67 -9.13
N LYS A 222 -25.95 -1.43 -10.00
CA LYS A 222 -25.43 -2.76 -9.69
C LYS A 222 -24.41 -2.72 -8.54
N ILE A 223 -23.47 -1.77 -8.56
CA ILE A 223 -22.48 -1.56 -7.49
C ILE A 223 -23.19 -1.27 -6.16
N LEU A 224 -24.10 -0.29 -6.14
CA LEU A 224 -24.82 0.13 -4.93
C LEU A 224 -25.70 -1.00 -4.37
N THR A 225 -26.41 -1.71 -5.25
CA THR A 225 -27.24 -2.86 -4.86
C THR A 225 -26.40 -3.97 -4.26
N ALA A 226 -25.26 -4.31 -4.88
CA ALA A 226 -24.36 -5.35 -4.39
C ALA A 226 -23.64 -4.94 -3.09
N ALA A 227 -23.52 -3.63 -2.83
CA ALA A 227 -23.08 -3.07 -1.55
C ALA A 227 -24.21 -2.93 -0.52
N ASN A 228 -25.44 -3.38 -0.84
CA ASN A 228 -26.63 -3.24 0.00
C ASN A 228 -26.97 -1.77 0.36
N ILE A 229 -26.62 -0.83 -0.52
CA ILE A 229 -26.94 0.59 -0.41
C ILE A 229 -28.27 0.83 -1.12
N LYS A 230 -29.23 1.44 -0.41
CA LYS A 230 -30.50 1.87 -1.02
C LYS A 230 -30.27 3.15 -1.81
N LEU A 231 -30.68 3.14 -3.08
CA LEU A 231 -30.70 4.33 -3.91
C LEU A 231 -32.01 5.10 -3.68
N ASP A 232 -31.89 6.36 -3.29
CA ASP A 232 -32.98 7.33 -3.26
C ASP A 232 -32.72 8.47 -4.26
N GLU A 233 -33.71 9.34 -4.45
CA GLU A 233 -33.66 10.44 -5.41
C GLU A 233 -32.53 11.44 -5.08
N GLU A 234 -32.29 11.71 -3.79
CA GLU A 234 -31.25 12.61 -3.33
C GLU A 234 -29.86 12.07 -3.70
N LEU A 235 -29.57 10.81 -3.35
CA LEU A 235 -28.29 10.17 -3.69
C LEU A 235 -28.14 10.05 -5.20
N ALA A 236 -29.19 9.67 -5.93
CA ALA A 236 -29.19 9.57 -7.38
C ALA A 236 -28.75 10.87 -8.05
N SER A 237 -29.25 12.01 -7.58
CA SER A 237 -28.91 13.34 -8.12
C SER A 237 -27.45 13.75 -7.91
N GLN A 238 -26.78 13.16 -6.91
CA GLN A 238 -25.38 13.48 -6.58
C GLN A 238 -24.39 12.60 -7.33
N LEU A 239 -24.77 11.38 -7.68
CA LEU A 239 -23.89 10.40 -8.32
C LEU A 239 -23.35 10.91 -9.67
N PRO A 240 -22.11 10.55 -10.02
CA PRO A 240 -21.56 10.85 -11.34
C PRO A 240 -22.38 10.14 -12.43
N THR A 241 -22.41 10.72 -13.64
CA THR A 241 -22.93 9.99 -14.79
C THR A 241 -21.93 8.91 -15.20
N TRP A 242 -22.40 7.86 -15.87
CA TRP A 242 -21.48 6.85 -16.41
C TRP A 242 -20.60 7.41 -17.51
N ASP A 243 -21.11 8.34 -18.31
CA ASP A 243 -20.34 9.01 -19.36
C ASP A 243 -19.17 9.82 -18.77
N ASP A 244 -19.35 10.47 -17.62
CA ASP A 244 -18.25 11.13 -16.90
C ASP A 244 -17.14 10.13 -16.53
N ILE A 245 -17.52 8.96 -15.99
CA ILE A 245 -16.58 7.91 -15.61
C ILE A 245 -15.86 7.36 -16.85
N VAL A 246 -16.60 7.01 -17.90
CA VAL A 246 -16.05 6.47 -19.15
C VAL A 246 -15.15 7.48 -19.85
N SER A 247 -15.48 8.77 -19.82
CA SER A 247 -14.63 9.80 -20.42
C SER A 247 -13.27 9.94 -19.72
N MET A 248 -13.21 9.65 -18.42
CA MET A 248 -11.98 9.74 -17.64
C MET A 248 -11.15 8.46 -17.68
N TYR A 249 -11.82 7.29 -17.60
CA TYR A 249 -11.14 6.03 -17.35
C TYR A 249 -11.47 4.93 -18.38
N GLY A 250 -12.45 5.12 -19.25
CA GLY A 250 -12.93 4.09 -20.17
C GLY A 250 -14.04 3.21 -19.59
N ASP A 251 -14.60 2.33 -20.42
CA ASP A 251 -15.73 1.44 -20.09
C ASP A 251 -15.31 0.07 -19.53
N LYS A 252 -14.00 -0.20 -19.50
CA LYS A 252 -13.43 -1.49 -19.10
C LYS A 252 -12.23 -1.29 -18.19
N PRO A 253 -11.97 -2.25 -17.28
CA PRO A 253 -10.79 -2.18 -16.44
C PRO A 253 -9.52 -2.36 -17.26
N ILE A 254 -8.46 -1.64 -16.85
CA ILE A 254 -7.11 -1.80 -17.39
C ILE A 254 -6.29 -2.59 -16.39
N ILE A 255 -5.83 -3.77 -16.81
CA ILE A 255 -5.04 -4.69 -15.99
C ILE A 255 -3.85 -5.17 -16.81
N HIS A 256 -2.65 -4.82 -16.35
CA HIS A 256 -1.38 -5.24 -16.95
C HIS A 256 -0.80 -6.43 -16.19
N GLY A 257 0.05 -7.23 -16.86
CA GLY A 257 0.73 -8.38 -16.27
C GLY A 257 -0.03 -9.71 -16.34
N LEU A 258 -1.17 -9.76 -17.05
CA LEU A 258 -2.02 -10.96 -17.15
C LEU A 258 -1.26 -12.17 -17.73
N GLU A 259 -0.31 -11.92 -18.62
CA GLU A 259 0.58 -12.91 -19.21
C GLU A 259 1.48 -13.59 -18.17
N THR A 260 1.75 -12.94 -17.02
CA THR A 260 2.59 -13.50 -15.97
C THR A 260 1.84 -14.47 -15.04
N CYS A 261 0.50 -14.48 -15.09
CA CYS A 261 -0.34 -15.32 -14.24
C CYS A 261 -0.04 -16.82 -14.40
N GLN A 262 0.14 -17.28 -15.65
CA GLN A 262 0.43 -18.69 -15.91
C GLN A 262 1.81 -19.07 -15.37
N THR A 263 2.82 -18.25 -15.66
CA THR A 263 4.18 -18.40 -15.12
C THR A 263 4.19 -18.50 -13.59
N TYR A 264 3.39 -17.66 -12.91
CA TYR A 264 3.26 -17.74 -11.46
C TYR A 264 2.65 -19.08 -11.00
N ARG A 265 1.54 -19.52 -11.62
CA ARG A 265 0.90 -20.79 -11.26
C ARG A 265 1.82 -21.99 -11.48
N ASP A 266 2.67 -21.93 -12.50
CA ASP A 266 3.61 -23.00 -12.82
C ASP A 266 4.84 -23.02 -11.89
N THR A 267 5.25 -21.86 -11.39
CA THR A 267 6.43 -21.72 -10.53
C THR A 267 6.13 -21.87 -9.03
N VAL A 268 4.91 -21.56 -8.60
CA VAL A 268 4.51 -21.60 -7.18
C VAL A 268 3.49 -22.71 -6.96
N VAL A 269 3.85 -23.67 -6.12
CA VAL A 269 2.96 -24.78 -5.76
C VAL A 269 1.68 -24.25 -5.11
N PRO A 270 0.49 -24.82 -5.39
CA PRO A 270 -0.80 -24.29 -4.91
C PRO A 270 -0.85 -23.99 -3.41
N ALA A 271 -0.20 -24.81 -2.59
CA ALA A 271 -0.15 -24.63 -1.13
C ALA A 271 0.58 -23.35 -0.70
N ASP A 272 1.57 -22.89 -1.45
CA ASP A 272 2.37 -21.71 -1.09
C ASP A 272 1.92 -20.43 -1.81
N ARG A 273 0.92 -20.51 -2.69
CA ARG A 273 0.43 -19.35 -3.42
C ARG A 273 -0.18 -18.33 -2.47
N MET A 274 0.27 -17.08 -2.62
CA MET A 274 -0.26 -15.94 -1.88
C MET A 274 -0.57 -14.79 -2.85
N LEU A 275 -1.56 -13.99 -2.49
CA LEU A 275 -1.98 -12.80 -3.24
C LEU A 275 -2.16 -11.64 -2.28
N GLY A 276 -1.74 -10.44 -2.65
CA GLY A 276 -2.01 -9.26 -1.83
C GLY A 276 -1.68 -7.94 -2.52
N PRO A 277 -2.11 -6.81 -1.93
CA PRO A 277 -1.95 -5.51 -2.55
C PRO A 277 -0.53 -4.97 -2.40
N ALA A 278 -0.06 -4.26 -3.42
CA ALA A 278 1.13 -3.41 -3.39
C ALA A 278 0.78 -2.02 -3.98
N GLY A 279 1.61 -1.01 -3.73
CA GLY A 279 1.43 0.34 -4.25
C GLY A 279 1.76 1.42 -3.22
N ILE A 280 2.04 2.64 -3.68
CA ILE A 280 2.33 3.78 -2.79
C ILE A 280 1.15 4.10 -1.87
N PHE A 281 1.40 4.91 -0.85
CA PHE A 281 0.36 5.40 0.05
C PHE A 281 -0.82 6.00 -0.74
N ASN A 282 -2.05 5.87 -0.22
CA ASN A 282 -3.28 6.43 -0.81
C ASN A 282 -3.75 5.91 -2.18
N THR A 283 -3.33 4.71 -2.58
CA THR A 283 -3.72 4.06 -3.85
C THR A 283 -4.86 3.04 -3.72
N GLY A 284 -5.47 2.92 -2.53
CA GLY A 284 -6.56 1.97 -2.31
C GLY A 284 -6.13 0.53 -1.99
N THR A 285 -4.86 0.28 -1.63
CA THR A 285 -4.38 -1.06 -1.23
C THR A 285 -5.22 -1.73 -0.14
N ASN A 286 -5.81 -0.99 0.79
CA ASN A 286 -6.71 -1.56 1.81
C ASN A 286 -8.04 -2.03 1.20
N LEU A 287 -8.63 -1.27 0.28
CA LEU A 287 -9.86 -1.65 -0.42
C LEU A 287 -9.63 -2.94 -1.19
N LEU A 288 -8.53 -3.01 -1.95
CA LEU A 288 -8.17 -4.21 -2.70
C LEU A 288 -8.04 -5.43 -1.78
N PHE A 289 -7.37 -5.28 -0.64
CA PHE A 289 -7.24 -6.36 0.33
C PHE A 289 -8.59 -6.86 0.83
N GLU A 290 -9.48 -5.97 1.28
CA GLU A 290 -10.78 -6.38 1.81
C GLU A 290 -11.66 -7.04 0.72
N LEU A 291 -11.62 -6.54 -0.52
CA LEU A 291 -12.32 -7.16 -1.65
C LEU A 291 -11.78 -8.56 -1.95
N MET A 292 -10.46 -8.74 -2.07
CA MET A 292 -9.86 -10.06 -2.31
C MET A 292 -10.14 -11.03 -1.15
N LYS A 293 -10.03 -10.56 0.10
CA LYS A 293 -10.29 -11.36 1.29
C LYS A 293 -11.73 -11.87 1.36
N ALA A 294 -12.70 -11.05 0.97
CA ALA A 294 -14.11 -11.42 0.97
C ALA A 294 -14.49 -12.32 -0.22
N ASN A 295 -13.83 -12.15 -1.36
CA ASN A 295 -14.31 -12.70 -2.64
C ASN A 295 -13.39 -13.76 -3.27
N CYS A 296 -12.18 -13.95 -2.77
CA CYS A 296 -11.21 -14.92 -3.31
C CYS A 296 -10.77 -15.94 -2.26
N ASN A 297 -10.57 -17.19 -2.71
CA ASN A 297 -10.13 -18.28 -1.85
C ASN A 297 -9.19 -19.25 -2.58
N ILE A 298 -7.92 -19.26 -2.19
CA ILE A 298 -6.95 -20.30 -2.57
C ILE A 298 -7.09 -21.44 -1.56
N LYS A 299 -7.78 -22.52 -1.96
CA LYS A 299 -8.16 -23.60 -1.02
C LYS A 299 -6.93 -24.34 -0.49
N GLU A 300 -5.95 -24.54 -1.35
CA GLU A 300 -4.70 -25.26 -1.10
C GLU A 300 -3.79 -24.49 -0.13
N ALA A 301 -3.86 -23.15 -0.13
CA ALA A 301 -3.11 -22.33 0.82
C ALA A 301 -3.49 -22.58 2.29
N ARG A 302 -4.64 -23.22 2.55
CA ARG A 302 -5.12 -23.59 3.89
C ARG A 302 -4.31 -24.71 4.53
N THR A 303 -3.64 -25.53 3.72
CA THR A 303 -2.86 -26.69 4.20
C THR A 303 -1.39 -26.35 4.39
N SER A 304 -0.94 -25.15 3.98
CA SER A 304 0.45 -24.76 4.13
C SER A 304 0.83 -24.58 5.60
N SER A 305 1.95 -25.20 5.97
CA SER A 305 2.58 -25.08 7.29
C SER A 305 3.53 -23.88 7.37
N THR A 306 3.88 -23.27 6.23
CA THR A 306 4.80 -22.12 6.15
C THR A 306 4.05 -20.80 6.37
N HIS A 307 2.74 -20.80 6.17
CA HIS A 307 1.90 -19.62 6.33
C HIS A 307 1.53 -19.39 7.80
N ARG A 308 2.30 -18.54 8.49
CA ARG A 308 1.79 -17.93 9.73
C ARG A 308 0.58 -17.04 9.37
N GLU A 309 -0.54 -17.36 10.03
CA GLU A 309 -1.84 -16.66 10.18
C GLU A 309 -1.76 -15.12 9.97
N PRO A 310 -2.86 -14.44 9.57
CA PRO A 310 -4.25 -14.77 9.92
C PRO A 310 -5.16 -15.29 8.80
N HIS A 311 -4.66 -15.50 7.58
CA HIS A 311 -5.56 -15.76 6.45
C HIS A 311 -5.15 -17.02 5.68
N ARG A 312 -5.81 -18.12 6.03
CA ARG A 312 -5.64 -19.43 5.41
C ARG A 312 -6.13 -19.49 3.96
N ASN A 313 -6.83 -18.47 3.45
CA ASN A 313 -7.33 -18.43 2.08
C ASN A 313 -6.30 -17.92 1.05
N GLY A 314 -5.04 -17.76 1.45
CA GLY A 314 -3.95 -17.26 0.59
C GLY A 314 -3.95 -15.75 0.38
N MET A 315 -4.93 -15.01 0.91
CA MET A 315 -4.99 -13.55 0.79
C MET A 315 -4.17 -12.89 1.90
N ARG A 316 -3.32 -11.93 1.53
CA ARG A 316 -2.39 -11.26 2.43
C ARG A 316 -2.61 -9.76 2.39
N PHE A 317 -2.43 -9.12 3.55
CA PHE A 317 -2.59 -7.66 3.69
C PHE A 317 -1.50 -6.85 2.96
N GLN A 318 -0.32 -7.45 2.77
CA GLN A 318 0.83 -6.83 2.09
C GLN A 318 1.83 -7.89 1.61
N PRO A 319 2.69 -7.57 0.63
CA PRO A 319 3.87 -8.37 0.33
C PRO A 319 4.79 -8.51 1.54
N PRO A 320 5.61 -9.58 1.59
CA PRO A 320 6.54 -9.80 2.70
C PRO A 320 7.56 -8.69 2.90
N TRP A 321 7.86 -7.90 1.86
CA TRP A 321 8.73 -6.73 1.95
C TRP A 321 7.97 -5.42 2.22
N GLY A 322 6.65 -5.44 2.42
CA GLY A 322 5.83 -4.28 2.77
C GLY A 322 5.22 -3.57 1.55
N LYS A 323 3.89 -3.34 1.58
CA LYS A 323 3.11 -2.93 0.39
C LYS A 323 3.48 -1.58 -0.21
N HIS A 324 4.03 -0.67 0.58
CA HIS A 324 4.38 0.68 0.14
C HIS A 324 5.84 0.81 -0.29
N ASN A 325 6.64 -0.24 -0.14
CA ASN A 325 8.05 -0.19 -0.49
C ASN A 325 8.23 -0.48 -2.00
N PRO A 326 9.15 0.21 -2.69
CA PRO A 326 9.44 -0.07 -4.10
C PRO A 326 10.07 -1.47 -4.26
N PRO A 327 9.85 -2.17 -5.38
CA PRO A 327 10.25 -3.57 -5.50
C PRO A 327 11.77 -3.76 -5.62
N SER A 328 12.46 -2.90 -6.38
CA SER A 328 13.85 -3.12 -6.85
C SER A 328 14.88 -3.31 -5.74
N ASN A 329 14.70 -2.65 -4.60
CA ASN A 329 15.63 -2.69 -3.46
C ASN A 329 14.97 -3.13 -2.14
N TYR A 330 13.74 -3.65 -2.16
CA TYR A 330 13.07 -4.19 -0.97
C TYR A 330 12.70 -5.66 -1.10
N ARG A 331 12.26 -6.11 -2.27
CA ARG A 331 12.02 -7.54 -2.48
C ARG A 331 13.34 -8.28 -2.28
N ASP A 332 13.30 -9.33 -1.47
CA ASP A 332 14.43 -10.16 -1.04
C ASP A 332 15.51 -9.45 -0.19
N GLN A 333 15.41 -8.13 0.01
CA GLN A 333 16.36 -7.33 0.80
C GLN A 333 15.75 -6.75 2.08
N HIS A 334 14.43 -6.75 2.19
CA HIS A 334 13.69 -6.26 3.34
C HIS A 334 12.59 -7.24 3.73
N VAL A 335 12.37 -7.37 5.04
CA VAL A 335 11.27 -8.15 5.60
C VAL A 335 10.41 -7.20 6.42
N ALA A 336 9.17 -7.03 6.02
CA ALA A 336 8.20 -6.23 6.73
C ALA A 336 8.05 -6.76 8.16
N LYS A 337 8.17 -5.85 9.12
CA LYS A 337 8.04 -6.14 10.56
C LYS A 337 6.75 -6.90 10.90
N PHE A 338 5.68 -6.61 10.15
CA PHE A 338 4.40 -7.28 10.29
C PHE A 338 4.15 -8.16 9.08
N TRP A 339 3.82 -9.42 9.31
CA TRP A 339 3.39 -10.38 8.28
C TRP A 339 4.42 -10.76 7.21
N GLY A 340 5.66 -10.26 7.28
CA GLY A 340 6.72 -10.64 6.34
C GLY A 340 7.63 -11.78 6.81
N GLU A 341 7.80 -11.95 8.13
CA GLU A 341 8.77 -12.91 8.68
C GLU A 341 8.39 -14.37 8.37
N GLY A 342 9.35 -15.11 7.80
CA GLY A 342 9.20 -16.53 7.48
C GLY A 342 8.41 -16.83 6.21
N ILE A 343 8.05 -15.79 5.43
CA ILE A 343 7.33 -15.95 4.17
C ILE A 343 8.31 -15.95 3.01
N ASN A 344 8.19 -16.94 2.13
CA ASN A 344 8.92 -16.94 0.87
C ASN A 344 8.40 -15.80 -0.01
N GLN A 345 9.25 -14.79 -0.26
CA GLN A 345 8.85 -13.60 -1.03
C GLN A 345 8.59 -13.92 -2.50
N THR A 346 9.19 -14.98 -3.04
CA THR A 346 8.97 -15.40 -4.44
C THR A 346 7.64 -16.11 -4.64
N ALA A 347 7.04 -16.64 -3.56
CA ALA A 347 5.72 -17.26 -3.58
C ALA A 347 4.58 -16.25 -3.42
N PHE A 348 4.89 -14.95 -3.32
CA PHE A 348 3.90 -13.90 -3.20
C PHE A 348 3.62 -13.25 -4.56
N PHE A 349 2.35 -13.19 -4.95
CA PHE A 349 1.88 -12.48 -6.13
C PHE A 349 1.33 -11.09 -5.74
N PRO A 350 2.01 -10.00 -6.11
CA PRO A 350 1.51 -8.66 -5.85
C PRO A 350 0.48 -8.22 -6.90
N VAL A 351 -0.59 -7.58 -6.43
CA VAL A 351 -1.50 -6.76 -7.25
C VAL A 351 -1.20 -5.31 -6.91
N VAL A 352 -0.49 -4.66 -7.81
CA VAL A 352 -0.03 -3.29 -7.70
C VAL A 352 -1.18 -2.34 -8.03
N MET A 353 -1.46 -1.44 -7.09
CA MET A 353 -2.45 -0.39 -7.27
C MET A 353 -1.77 0.87 -7.76
N ILE A 354 -2.17 1.32 -8.95
CA ILE A 354 -1.91 2.66 -9.45
C ILE A 354 -3.17 3.52 -9.31
N LYS A 355 -3.02 4.83 -9.17
CA LYS A 355 -4.13 5.78 -9.07
C LYS A 355 -3.83 6.97 -9.95
N ASP A 356 -4.88 7.55 -10.54
CA ASP A 356 -4.77 8.83 -11.27
C ASP A 356 -3.95 9.83 -10.45
N PHE A 357 -2.88 10.36 -11.04
CA PHE A 357 -1.94 11.23 -10.33
C PHE A 357 -2.65 12.43 -9.66
N TYR A 358 -3.61 13.05 -10.33
CA TYR A 358 -4.28 14.25 -9.82
C TYR A 358 -5.14 13.91 -8.59
N HIS A 359 -5.91 12.82 -8.66
CA HIS A 359 -6.67 12.32 -7.52
C HIS A 359 -5.80 11.75 -6.40
N TRP A 360 -4.66 11.15 -6.74
CA TRP A 360 -3.70 10.63 -5.80
C TRP A 360 -3.02 11.77 -5.03
N ALA A 361 -2.56 12.81 -5.71
CA ALA A 361 -1.97 14.00 -5.11
C ALA A 361 -2.94 14.67 -4.13
N GLY A 362 -4.21 14.87 -4.52
CA GLY A 362 -5.24 15.36 -3.59
C GLY A 362 -5.50 14.42 -2.41
N SER A 363 -5.25 13.12 -2.56
CA SER A 363 -5.31 12.17 -1.44
C SER A 363 -4.10 12.29 -0.50
N GLN A 364 -2.92 12.63 -1.03
CA GLN A 364 -1.73 12.94 -0.22
C GLN A 364 -1.94 14.21 0.62
N CYS A 365 -2.59 15.23 0.05
CA CYS A 365 -2.96 16.45 0.78
C CYS A 365 -3.80 16.17 2.03
N ARG A 366 -4.75 15.23 1.94
CA ARG A 366 -5.57 14.85 3.09
C ARG A 366 -4.83 14.00 4.10
N HIS A 367 -3.95 13.11 3.63
CA HIS A 367 -3.21 12.17 4.47
C HIS A 367 -1.84 11.88 3.86
N SER A 368 -0.82 12.63 4.25
CA SER A 368 0.54 12.51 3.70
C SER A 368 1.29 11.26 4.17
N TYR A 369 0.84 10.61 5.25
CA TYR A 369 1.46 9.45 5.88
C TYR A 369 2.94 9.71 6.24
N THR A 370 3.86 9.10 5.50
CA THR A 370 5.31 9.22 5.68
C THR A 370 5.94 9.93 4.49
N THR A 371 5.14 10.71 3.76
CA THR A 371 5.54 11.59 2.66
C THR A 371 5.57 13.01 3.21
N TRP A 372 6.65 13.75 2.95
CA TRP A 372 6.82 15.13 3.38
C TRP A 372 7.26 15.97 2.20
N TRP A 373 6.57 17.08 1.98
CA TRP A 373 6.91 18.10 0.98
C TRP A 373 6.28 19.41 1.43
N ASP A 374 6.78 20.53 0.92
CA ASP A 374 6.27 21.85 1.24
C ASP A 374 4.89 22.06 0.59
N HIS A 375 3.86 22.25 1.41
CA HIS A 375 2.49 22.57 0.98
C HIS A 375 1.71 23.19 2.15
N ASP A 376 0.62 23.88 1.82
CA ASP A 376 -0.33 24.41 2.79
C ASP A 376 -1.76 23.97 2.42
N GLU A 377 -2.74 24.27 3.28
CA GLU A 377 -4.14 23.84 3.06
C GLU A 377 -4.75 24.47 1.80
N ASP A 378 -4.32 25.69 1.44
CA ASP A 378 -4.85 26.44 0.30
C ASP A 378 -4.16 26.06 -1.02
N ARG A 379 -2.92 25.58 -0.93
CA ARG A 379 -2.05 25.21 -2.05
C ARG A 379 -1.53 23.81 -1.80
N CYS A 380 -2.35 22.83 -2.12
CA CYS A 380 -1.95 21.43 -2.17
C CYS A 380 -2.47 20.79 -3.46
N PRO A 381 -1.60 20.20 -4.30
CA PRO A 381 -0.32 19.59 -3.91
C PRO A 381 0.92 20.48 -3.88
N ASN A 382 0.88 21.71 -4.40
CA ASN A 382 2.06 22.58 -4.51
C ASN A 382 3.25 21.86 -5.16
N LEU A 383 3.09 21.40 -6.40
CA LEU A 383 4.13 20.69 -7.15
C LEU A 383 5.36 21.56 -7.40
N VAL A 384 5.14 22.87 -7.51
CA VAL A 384 6.19 23.87 -7.64
C VAL A 384 6.01 25.01 -6.64
N ASN A 385 7.12 25.51 -6.11
CA ASN A 385 7.13 26.63 -5.18
C ASN A 385 6.91 27.99 -5.87
N ALA A 386 6.98 29.08 -5.10
CA ALA A 386 6.80 30.44 -5.61
C ALA A 386 7.76 30.82 -6.77
N TYR A 387 8.91 30.17 -6.86
CA TYR A 387 9.96 30.39 -7.85
C TYR A 387 9.92 29.40 -9.03
N ASN A 388 8.83 28.61 -9.16
CA ASN A 388 8.68 27.55 -10.16
C ASN A 388 9.72 26.42 -10.03
N HIS A 389 10.31 26.23 -8.84
CA HIS A 389 11.15 25.07 -8.57
C HIS A 389 10.30 23.91 -8.03
N PRO A 390 10.60 22.64 -8.40
CA PRO A 390 9.92 21.48 -7.85
C PRO A 390 9.93 21.45 -6.32
N SER A 391 8.78 21.20 -5.72
CA SER A 391 8.63 21.07 -4.27
C SER A 391 9.17 19.72 -3.80
N ARG A 392 10.45 19.71 -3.41
CA ARG A 392 11.19 18.51 -2.99
C ARG A 392 10.38 17.65 -2.02
N THR A 393 10.38 16.36 -2.29
CA THR A 393 9.59 15.38 -1.55
C THR A 393 10.49 14.34 -0.90
N ALA A 394 10.27 14.10 0.39
CA ALA A 394 10.92 13.04 1.15
C ALA A 394 9.89 11.97 1.52
N VAL A 395 10.24 10.69 1.37
CA VAL A 395 9.37 9.56 1.74
C VAL A 395 10.13 8.59 2.62
N ARG A 396 9.59 8.25 3.79
CA ARG A 396 10.14 7.19 4.62
C ARG A 396 9.53 5.85 4.28
N PHE A 397 10.37 4.98 3.73
CA PHE A 397 10.11 3.58 3.48
C PHE A 397 10.72 2.69 4.58
N GLY A 398 10.60 1.37 4.43
CA GLY A 398 11.07 0.40 5.42
C GLY A 398 12.58 0.41 5.69
N ARG A 399 13.42 0.88 4.75
CA ARG A 399 14.90 0.91 4.87
C ARG A 399 15.47 2.31 5.12
N GLY A 400 14.66 3.35 5.04
CA GLY A 400 15.12 4.73 5.22
C GLY A 400 14.25 5.74 4.47
N THR A 401 14.69 6.99 4.51
CA THR A 401 14.09 8.09 3.76
C THR A 401 14.72 8.15 2.37
N GLN A 402 13.88 8.28 1.33
CA GLN A 402 14.29 8.58 -0.04
C GLN A 402 13.79 9.97 -0.42
N TYR A 403 14.49 10.63 -1.35
CA TYR A 403 14.21 11.98 -1.79
C TYR A 403 13.89 12.00 -3.29
N TYR A 404 12.94 12.84 -3.66
CA TYR A 404 12.39 13.02 -4.99
C TYR A 404 12.29 14.52 -5.29
N ASP A 405 12.32 14.88 -6.58
CA ASP A 405 12.27 16.29 -6.98
C ASP A 405 10.90 16.92 -6.65
N SER A 406 9.83 16.13 -6.75
CA SER A 406 8.46 16.51 -6.36
C SER A 406 7.63 15.27 -6.01
N ILE A 407 6.39 15.46 -5.52
CA ILE A 407 5.49 14.32 -5.32
C ILE A 407 5.11 13.65 -6.65
N LEU A 408 5.21 14.39 -7.76
CA LEU A 408 5.02 13.85 -9.11
C LEU A 408 6.20 12.97 -9.54
N ASP A 409 7.43 13.40 -9.24
CA ASP A 409 8.63 12.59 -9.46
C ASP A 409 8.59 11.28 -8.65
N LEU A 410 8.09 11.34 -7.40
CA LEU A 410 7.79 10.15 -6.60
C LEU A 410 6.81 9.21 -7.31
N TRP A 411 5.68 9.73 -7.80
CA TRP A 411 4.68 8.92 -8.50
C TRP A 411 5.27 8.26 -9.75
N ASN A 412 5.97 9.03 -10.60
CA ASN A 412 6.61 8.53 -11.81
C ASN A 412 7.61 7.40 -11.49
N LYS A 413 8.62 7.70 -10.65
CA LYS A 413 9.71 6.75 -10.36
C LYS A 413 9.22 5.49 -9.68
N TYR A 414 8.27 5.60 -8.75
CA TYR A 414 7.76 4.41 -8.06
C TYR A 414 7.07 3.44 -9.02
N TYR A 415 6.26 3.94 -9.96
CA TYR A 415 5.56 3.06 -10.90
C TYR A 415 6.46 2.59 -12.03
N GLN A 416 7.39 3.41 -12.52
CA GLN A 416 8.46 2.93 -13.43
C GLN A 416 9.21 1.74 -12.83
N GLU A 417 9.57 1.80 -11.54
CA GLU A 417 10.22 0.66 -10.87
C GLU A 417 9.35 -0.61 -10.90
N TRP A 418 8.03 -0.51 -10.84
CA TRP A 418 7.15 -1.69 -10.99
C TRP A 418 7.11 -2.20 -12.43
N GLU A 419 7.05 -1.32 -13.42
CA GLU A 419 7.08 -1.69 -14.84
C GLU A 419 8.37 -2.40 -15.25
N GLU A 420 9.47 -2.13 -14.56
CA GLU A 420 10.78 -2.77 -14.79
C GLU A 420 10.89 -4.18 -14.17
N GLN A 421 9.94 -4.60 -13.33
CA GLN A 421 10.04 -5.88 -12.65
C GLN A 421 9.69 -7.05 -13.58
N THR A 422 10.52 -8.09 -13.54
CA THR A 422 10.36 -9.31 -14.35
C THR A 422 9.64 -10.43 -13.61
N PHE A 423 9.44 -10.30 -12.30
CA PHE A 423 8.70 -11.30 -11.53
C PHE A 423 7.19 -11.14 -11.75
N PRO A 424 6.41 -12.22 -11.63
CA PRO A 424 4.96 -12.16 -11.87
C PRO A 424 4.23 -11.21 -10.93
N HIS A 425 3.42 -10.32 -11.52
CA HIS A 425 2.56 -9.38 -10.80
C HIS A 425 1.42 -8.91 -11.72
N LEU A 426 0.40 -8.29 -11.13
CA LEU A 426 -0.59 -7.51 -11.87
C LEU A 426 -0.48 -6.05 -11.47
N THR A 427 -0.76 -5.14 -12.40
CA THR A 427 -0.97 -3.72 -12.07
C THR A 427 -2.34 -3.27 -12.57
N THR A 428 -3.11 -2.61 -11.72
CA THR A 428 -4.45 -2.09 -12.05
C THR A 428 -4.74 -0.77 -11.34
N ARG A 429 -5.75 -0.06 -11.82
CA ARG A 429 -6.12 1.26 -11.32
C ARG A 429 -7.01 1.16 -10.09
N TYR A 430 -6.89 2.13 -9.20
CA TYR A 430 -7.82 2.32 -8.10
C TYR A 430 -9.25 2.56 -8.61
N GLU A 431 -9.36 3.30 -9.70
CA GLU A 431 -10.61 3.63 -10.36
C GLU A 431 -11.28 2.39 -10.93
N ASP A 432 -10.51 1.47 -11.52
CA ASP A 432 -11.03 0.17 -11.97
C ASP A 432 -11.51 -0.69 -10.81
N LEU A 433 -10.80 -0.66 -9.68
CA LEU A 433 -11.24 -1.35 -8.48
C LEU A 433 -12.55 -0.76 -7.92
N LEU A 434 -12.76 0.55 -8.08
CA LEU A 434 -13.95 1.26 -7.61
C LEU A 434 -15.16 1.01 -8.52
N PHE A 435 -14.99 1.12 -9.83
CA PHE A 435 -16.08 1.02 -10.80
C PHE A 435 -16.25 -0.39 -11.38
N HIS A 436 -15.21 -1.21 -11.39
CA HIS A 436 -15.21 -2.58 -11.93
C HIS A 436 -14.73 -3.61 -10.89
N GLY A 437 -15.00 -3.35 -9.59
CA GLY A 437 -14.44 -4.11 -8.47
C GLY A 437 -14.65 -5.63 -8.55
N GLU A 438 -15.81 -6.09 -9.01
CA GLU A 438 -16.11 -7.51 -9.23
C GLU A 438 -15.16 -8.13 -10.27
N GLU A 439 -15.02 -7.49 -11.42
CA GLU A 439 -14.19 -7.96 -12.53
C GLU A 439 -12.71 -7.96 -12.17
N VAL A 440 -12.20 -6.85 -11.61
CA VAL A 440 -10.80 -6.72 -11.18
C VAL A 440 -10.45 -7.78 -10.12
N THR A 441 -11.30 -7.95 -9.11
CA THR A 441 -11.05 -8.93 -8.04
C THR A 441 -11.12 -10.36 -8.56
N LYS A 442 -12.04 -10.65 -9.49
CA LYS A 442 -12.13 -11.96 -10.13
C LYS A 442 -10.88 -12.28 -10.92
N ILE A 443 -10.42 -11.36 -11.76
CA ILE A 443 -9.21 -11.53 -12.56
C ILE A 443 -7.99 -11.76 -11.67
N ALA A 444 -7.82 -10.97 -10.61
CA ALA A 444 -6.73 -11.17 -9.66
C ALA A 444 -6.80 -12.54 -8.95
N CYS A 445 -8.01 -13.00 -8.59
CA CYS A 445 -8.21 -14.31 -7.98
C CYS A 445 -7.88 -15.46 -8.94
N ASP A 446 -8.40 -15.40 -10.16
CA ASP A 446 -8.17 -16.39 -11.21
C ASP A 446 -6.67 -16.46 -11.57
N CYS A 447 -5.97 -15.32 -11.56
CA CYS A 447 -4.54 -15.22 -11.84
C CYS A 447 -3.70 -16.14 -10.95
N VAL A 448 -4.01 -16.23 -9.67
CA VAL A 448 -3.30 -17.10 -8.71
C VAL A 448 -3.90 -18.51 -8.60
N GLY A 449 -4.89 -18.84 -9.42
CA GLY A 449 -5.63 -20.11 -9.36
C GLY A 449 -6.53 -20.22 -8.14
N GLY A 450 -6.99 -19.09 -7.59
CA GLY A 450 -7.99 -19.06 -6.54
C GLY A 450 -9.39 -19.37 -7.06
N ALA A 451 -10.29 -19.71 -6.15
CA ALA A 451 -11.72 -19.83 -6.43
C ALA A 451 -12.42 -18.51 -6.06
N PHE A 452 -13.01 -17.85 -7.06
CA PHE A 452 -13.83 -16.65 -6.87
C PHE A 452 -15.24 -17.01 -6.38
N THR A 453 -15.81 -16.17 -5.51
CA THR A 453 -17.19 -16.33 -5.02
C THR A 453 -18.22 -16.08 -6.13
N THR A 454 -19.39 -16.71 -6.04
CA THR A 454 -20.52 -16.42 -6.96
C THR A 454 -21.32 -15.19 -6.52
N ASN A 455 -21.17 -14.76 -5.27
CA ASN A 455 -21.84 -13.58 -4.71
C ASN A 455 -20.77 -12.58 -4.30
N PHE A 456 -20.48 -11.62 -5.18
CA PHE A 456 -19.49 -10.60 -4.90
C PHE A 456 -19.95 -9.66 -3.79
N ALA A 457 -19.11 -9.49 -2.78
CA ALA A 457 -19.32 -8.60 -1.66
C ALA A 457 -18.47 -7.34 -1.81
N TYR A 458 -19.12 -6.18 -1.87
CA TYR A 458 -18.46 -4.87 -1.80
C TYR A 458 -18.14 -4.49 -0.35
N VAL A 459 -17.22 -3.53 -0.21
CA VAL A 459 -16.91 -2.89 1.08
C VAL A 459 -17.67 -1.56 1.13
N GLU A 460 -18.75 -1.51 1.91
CA GLU A 460 -19.62 -0.32 2.03
C GLU A 460 -18.92 0.81 2.81
N GLY A 461 -18.47 0.51 4.03
CA GLY A 461 -17.78 1.44 4.91
C GLY A 461 -16.35 1.73 4.46
N SER A 462 -15.64 2.56 5.22
CA SER A 462 -14.22 2.77 4.92
C SER A 462 -13.43 1.48 5.17
N ALA A 463 -12.63 1.08 4.18
CA ALA A 463 -11.68 -0.04 4.30
C ALA A 463 -10.56 0.21 5.35
N LYS A 464 -10.63 1.32 6.09
CA LYS A 464 -9.72 1.70 7.16
C LYS A 464 -10.41 1.82 8.54
N GLU A 465 -11.69 1.46 8.68
CA GLU A 465 -12.47 1.57 9.93
C GLU A 465 -12.12 0.52 11.00
N ASN A 466 -10.83 0.31 11.28
CA ASN A 466 -10.39 -0.48 12.45
C ASN A 466 -10.32 0.37 13.74
N GLY A 467 -10.98 1.54 13.76
CA GLY A 467 -11.07 2.42 14.93
C GLY A 467 -9.78 3.17 15.27
N LEU A 468 -8.75 3.14 14.42
CA LEU A 468 -7.53 3.93 14.64
C LEU A 468 -7.76 5.40 14.25
N PRO A 469 -7.43 6.39 15.12
CA PRO A 469 -7.65 7.81 14.83
C PRO A 469 -6.98 8.30 13.54
N ILE A 470 -5.86 7.69 13.14
CA ILE A 470 -5.12 7.97 11.90
C ILE A 470 -5.92 7.64 10.62
N HIS A 471 -7.13 7.10 10.75
CA HIS A 471 -7.99 6.72 9.63
C HIS A 471 -9.33 7.46 9.62
N ASN A 472 -9.50 8.46 10.51
CA ASN A 472 -10.64 9.37 10.47
C ASN A 472 -10.64 10.12 9.13
N GLY A 473 -11.80 10.16 8.47
CA GLY A 473 -11.98 10.84 7.17
C GLY A 473 -11.81 9.95 5.94
N ALA A 474 -11.45 8.68 6.10
CA ALA A 474 -11.42 7.73 4.98
C ALA A 474 -12.80 7.59 4.33
N ASN A 475 -12.83 7.59 3.00
CA ASN A 475 -14.07 7.56 2.23
C ASN A 475 -14.66 6.14 2.21
N GLY A 476 -15.93 6.01 2.57
CA GLY A 476 -16.74 4.85 2.19
C GLY A 476 -17.07 4.84 0.70
N LEU A 477 -17.75 3.80 0.22
CA LEU A 477 -18.01 3.57 -1.20
C LEU A 477 -18.68 4.77 -1.89
N ILE A 478 -19.77 5.30 -1.32
CA ILE A 478 -20.52 6.45 -1.89
C ILE A 478 -19.60 7.66 -2.06
N LYS A 479 -18.90 8.03 -0.99
CA LYS A 479 -18.01 9.20 -1.01
C LYS A 479 -16.87 9.00 -2.01
N ALA A 480 -16.39 7.76 -2.21
CA ALA A 480 -15.41 7.46 -3.25
C ALA A 480 -16.00 7.63 -4.66
N LEU A 481 -17.20 7.10 -4.93
CA LEU A 481 -17.88 7.28 -6.23
C LEU A 481 -18.07 8.77 -6.57
N LEU A 482 -18.54 9.56 -5.60
CA LEU A 482 -18.72 11.00 -5.76
C LEU A 482 -17.39 11.74 -5.98
N GLN A 483 -16.36 11.37 -5.22
CA GLN A 483 -15.06 12.02 -5.31
C GLN A 483 -14.39 11.75 -6.65
N TYR A 484 -14.33 10.49 -7.09
CA TYR A 484 -13.47 10.05 -8.18
C TYR A 484 -14.20 9.91 -9.52
N GLY A 485 -15.54 9.92 -9.51
CA GLY A 485 -16.36 9.83 -10.72
C GLY A 485 -16.66 11.17 -11.39
N LYS A 486 -16.24 12.31 -10.81
CA LYS A 486 -16.42 13.64 -11.41
C LYS A 486 -15.08 14.24 -11.82
N SER A 487 -14.94 14.60 -13.09
CA SER A 487 -13.71 15.20 -13.65
C SER A 487 -13.32 16.51 -12.97
N ALA A 488 -14.30 17.31 -12.56
CA ALA A 488 -14.09 18.56 -11.83
C ALA A 488 -13.28 18.39 -10.53
N ASN A 489 -13.37 17.21 -9.90
CA ASN A 489 -12.66 16.95 -8.64
C ASN A 489 -11.17 16.58 -8.83
N ARG A 490 -10.74 16.28 -10.06
CA ARG A 490 -9.34 15.90 -10.35
C ARG A 490 -8.37 17.02 -9.98
N LEU A 491 -8.73 18.25 -10.32
CA LEU A 491 -7.85 19.43 -10.20
C LEU A 491 -8.04 20.21 -8.88
N SER A 492 -8.80 19.68 -7.92
CA SER A 492 -9.01 20.36 -6.64
C SER A 492 -7.67 20.66 -5.96
N GLY A 493 -7.40 21.95 -5.71
CA GLY A 493 -6.18 22.46 -5.07
C GLY A 493 -4.97 22.66 -5.99
N PHE A 494 -5.06 22.27 -7.27
CA PHE A 494 -3.99 22.53 -8.24
C PHE A 494 -4.02 23.98 -8.72
N THR A 495 -2.87 24.65 -8.67
CA THR A 495 -2.69 25.95 -9.33
C THR A 495 -2.38 25.78 -10.81
N ASP A 496 -2.46 26.87 -11.59
CA ASP A 496 -2.08 26.86 -13.01
C ASP A 496 -0.59 26.54 -13.21
N ARG A 497 0.25 26.94 -12.25
CA ARG A 497 1.68 26.57 -12.23
C ARG A 497 1.88 25.07 -12.02
N ASP A 498 1.12 24.46 -11.12
CA ASP A 498 1.14 23.01 -10.91
C ASP A 498 0.70 22.26 -12.16
N ARG A 499 -0.38 22.72 -12.80
CA ARG A 499 -0.89 22.11 -14.04
C ARG A 499 0.12 22.20 -15.17
N LEU A 500 0.77 23.37 -15.34
CA LEU A 500 1.82 23.55 -16.34
C LEU A 500 3.06 22.68 -16.04
N TYR A 501 3.48 22.61 -14.78
CA TYR A 501 4.59 21.73 -14.38
C TYR A 501 4.27 20.26 -14.61
N ALA A 502 3.08 19.81 -14.20
CA ALA A 502 2.61 18.44 -14.40
C ALA A 502 2.57 18.07 -15.88
N SER A 503 2.06 18.96 -16.74
CA SER A 503 2.01 18.69 -18.20
C SER A 503 3.37 18.45 -18.85
N LYS A 504 4.46 18.94 -18.25
CA LYS A 504 5.83 18.79 -18.73
C LYS A 504 6.57 17.60 -18.12
N THR A 505 6.14 17.16 -16.94
CA THR A 505 6.92 16.27 -16.07
C THR A 505 6.24 14.92 -15.85
N LEU A 506 4.91 14.86 -15.96
CA LEU A 506 4.16 13.62 -15.82
C LEU A 506 4.58 12.65 -16.93
N ASP A 507 4.91 11.42 -16.52
CA ASP A 507 5.37 10.39 -17.45
C ASP A 507 4.24 10.01 -18.42
N SER A 508 4.43 10.36 -19.69
CA SER A 508 3.44 10.09 -20.73
C SER A 508 3.23 8.60 -20.98
N ASP A 509 4.25 7.77 -20.81
CA ASP A 509 4.16 6.33 -21.03
C ASP A 509 3.29 5.69 -19.94
N LEU A 510 3.46 6.08 -18.68
CA LEU A 510 2.58 5.64 -17.59
C LEU A 510 1.15 6.13 -17.80
N VAL A 511 0.95 7.40 -18.13
CA VAL A 511 -0.38 7.97 -18.40
C VAL A 511 -1.09 7.21 -19.52
N ASN A 512 -0.41 6.99 -20.64
CA ASN A 512 -0.96 6.28 -21.79
C ASN A 512 -1.20 4.80 -21.47
N ARG A 513 -0.25 4.13 -20.82
CA ARG A 513 -0.35 2.71 -20.45
C ARG A 513 -1.56 2.43 -19.57
N TYR A 514 -1.85 3.33 -18.63
CA TYR A 514 -2.98 3.21 -17.72
C TYR A 514 -4.22 3.98 -18.18
N GLY A 515 -4.25 4.45 -19.43
CA GLY A 515 -5.42 5.10 -20.01
C GLY A 515 -5.93 6.30 -19.21
N TYR A 516 -5.02 7.04 -18.56
CA TYR A 516 -5.38 8.30 -17.91
C TYR A 516 -5.35 9.42 -18.95
N SER A 517 -6.27 10.38 -18.84
CA SER A 517 -6.27 11.58 -19.66
C SER A 517 -5.58 12.73 -18.94
N ALA A 518 -4.72 13.48 -19.63
CA ALA A 518 -4.22 14.74 -19.09
C ALA A 518 -5.38 15.76 -19.04
N PRO A 519 -5.56 16.50 -17.93
CA PRO A 519 -6.52 17.59 -17.87
C PRO A 519 -6.14 18.71 -18.84
N PRO A 520 -7.10 19.55 -19.28
CA PRO A 520 -6.80 20.68 -20.12
C PRO A 520 -5.80 21.62 -19.43
N LEU A 521 -4.97 22.30 -20.21
CA LEU A 521 -4.08 23.34 -19.70
C LEU A 521 -4.88 24.59 -19.28
N PRO A 522 -4.37 25.40 -18.34
CA PRO A 522 -4.94 26.72 -18.08
C PRO A 522 -4.91 27.57 -19.36
N THR A 523 -5.99 28.34 -19.58
CA THR A 523 -6.17 29.25 -20.71
C THR A 523 -5.53 30.61 -20.47
#